data_AF-A0A354X3V4-F1
#
_entry.id   AF-A0A354X3V4-F1
#
_cell.length_a   1.000
_cell.length_b   1.000
_cell.length_c   1.000
_cell.angle_alpha   90.00
_cell.angle_beta   90.00
_cell.angle_gamma   90.00
#
_symmetry.space_group_name_H-M   'P 1'
#
loop_
_entity.id
_entity.type
_entity.pdbx_description
1 polymer ?
#
loop_
_entity_poly.entity_id
_entity_poly.type
_entity_poly.pdbx_seq_one_letter_code
_entity_poly.pdbx_strand_id
1 'polypeptide(L)'
;MELFDNNLTYNKMRHFRKSIFLLSVIILLSCGDDPVSKNHSAQVETLEVEQISDITAVCKGKITDKGTGTISQYGIELDDGNGYEKHPRTISSGDHFGVEFVGLIPDKTYRYRAYVDDG
;
A
#
# COMPACT_ATOMS: atom_id res chain seq x y z
N MET A 1 -43.89 -51.11 18.51
CA MET A 1 -42.80 -50.12 18.51
C MET A 1 -42.99 -49.22 17.27
N GLU A 2 -44.23 -48.82 16.99
CA GLU A 2 -44.85 -47.56 17.47
C GLU A 2 -44.02 -46.32 17.11
N LEU A 3 -44.13 -45.99 15.83
CA LEU A 3 -43.64 -44.81 15.13
C LEU A 3 -44.63 -43.64 15.27
N PHE A 4 -45.02 -43.24 16.49
CA PHE A 4 -46.03 -42.19 16.69
C PHE A 4 -45.63 -40.98 17.54
N ASP A 5 -44.43 -40.95 18.15
CA ASP A 5 -44.04 -39.86 19.06
C ASP A 5 -43.09 -38.78 18.48
N ASN A 6 -42.65 -38.91 17.22
CA ASN A 6 -41.67 -37.95 16.64
C ASN A 6 -42.28 -36.82 15.81
N ASN A 7 -43.57 -36.88 15.45
CA ASN A 7 -44.19 -35.90 14.57
C ASN A 7 -44.83 -34.70 15.29
N LEU A 8 -45.05 -34.79 16.61
CA LEU A 8 -45.68 -33.71 17.37
C LEU A 8 -44.68 -32.64 17.86
N THR A 9 -43.42 -33.00 18.08
CA THR A 9 -42.36 -32.08 18.52
C THR A 9 -41.80 -31.24 17.35
N TYR A 10 -41.90 -31.74 16.11
CA TYR A 10 -41.26 -31.10 14.95
C TYR A 10 -42.07 -29.93 14.35
N ASN A 11 -43.39 -29.93 14.48
CA ASN A 11 -44.24 -28.90 13.87
C ASN A 11 -44.38 -27.62 14.70
N LYS A 12 -44.08 -27.66 16.00
CA LYS A 12 -44.24 -26.50 16.90
C LYS A 12 -43.06 -25.52 16.92
N MET A 13 -41.89 -25.93 16.40
CA MET A 13 -40.68 -25.07 16.37
C MET A 13 -40.33 -24.51 14.98
N ARG A 14 -41.08 -24.85 13.92
CA ARG A 14 -40.81 -24.34 12.57
C ARG A 14 -41.53 -23.04 12.21
N HIS A 15 -42.50 -22.60 13.00
CA HIS A 15 -43.26 -21.37 12.74
C HIS A 15 -42.63 -20.11 13.33
N PHE A 16 -41.73 -20.22 14.32
CA PHE A 16 -41.04 -19.05 14.90
C PHE A 16 -39.79 -18.62 14.11
N ARG A 17 -39.30 -19.46 13.19
CA ARG A 17 -38.15 -19.15 12.32
C ARG A 17 -38.51 -18.41 11.03
N LYS A 18 -39.79 -18.26 10.72
CA LYS A 18 -40.25 -17.59 9.49
C LYS A 18 -40.53 -16.10 9.68
N SER A 19 -40.64 -15.60 10.92
CA SER A 19 -40.91 -14.18 11.20
C SER A 19 -39.66 -13.31 11.34
N ILE A 20 -38.46 -13.90 11.41
CA ILE A 20 -37.19 -13.16 11.53
C ILE A 20 -36.53 -12.91 10.16
N PHE A 21 -37.05 -13.52 9.09
CA PHE A 21 -36.49 -13.37 7.74
C PHE A 21 -37.04 -12.17 6.95
N LEU A 22 -37.98 -11.42 7.53
CA LEU A 22 -38.64 -10.28 6.85
C LEU A 22 -38.17 -8.89 7.32
N LEU A 23 -37.31 -8.81 8.34
CA LEU A 23 -36.76 -7.52 8.82
C LEU A 23 -35.29 -7.27 8.45
N SER A 24 -34.61 -8.24 7.84
CA SER A 24 -33.18 -8.14 7.49
C SER A 24 -32.90 -7.70 6.05
N VAL A 25 -33.93 -7.34 5.28
CA VAL A 25 -33.81 -6.93 3.86
C VAL A 25 -33.81 -5.39 3.67
N ILE A 26 -33.67 -4.60 4.75
CA ILE A 26 -33.70 -3.12 4.69
C ILE A 26 -32.35 -2.48 5.11
N ILE A 27 -31.22 -3.20 4.96
CA ILE A 27 -29.88 -2.57 5.09
C ILE A 27 -28.97 -3.02 3.93
N LEU A 28 -29.42 -2.82 2.70
CA LEU A 28 -28.56 -2.94 1.50
C LEU A 28 -28.63 -1.71 0.59
N LEU A 29 -29.18 -0.60 1.06
CA LEU A 29 -29.18 0.67 0.34
C LEU A 29 -28.66 1.75 1.26
N SER A 30 -27.34 1.94 1.25
CA SER A 30 -26.71 3.27 1.21
C SER A 30 -25.28 3.21 1.76
N CYS A 31 -24.37 2.68 0.95
CA CYS A 31 -23.18 3.44 0.62
C CYS A 31 -23.00 3.26 -0.89
N GLY A 32 -23.79 4.04 -1.64
CA GLY A 32 -23.42 4.29 -3.03
C GLY A 32 -22.25 5.24 -2.95
N ASP A 33 -21.04 4.69 -2.92
CA ASP A 33 -19.88 5.50 -3.22
C ASP A 33 -20.05 5.89 -4.68
N ASP A 34 -20.45 7.13 -4.93
CA ASP A 34 -20.27 7.77 -6.23
C ASP A 34 -18.83 7.46 -6.66
N PRO A 35 -18.55 7.17 -7.96
CA PRO A 35 -17.18 7.06 -8.43
C PRO A 35 -16.54 8.45 -8.44
N VAL A 36 -16.38 9.05 -7.26
CA VAL A 36 -15.38 10.08 -7.03
C VAL A 36 -14.09 9.41 -7.40
N SER A 37 -13.45 9.91 -8.45
CA SER A 37 -12.04 9.66 -8.73
C SER A 37 -11.28 9.95 -7.43
N LYS A 38 -11.03 8.92 -6.63
CA LYS A 38 -10.34 9.05 -5.36
C LYS A 38 -8.95 9.61 -5.66
N ASN A 39 -8.73 10.86 -5.30
CA ASN A 39 -7.40 11.43 -5.44
C ASN A 39 -6.51 10.78 -4.40
N HIS A 40 -5.43 10.14 -4.85
CA HIS A 40 -4.44 9.53 -3.97
C HIS A 40 -3.03 9.85 -4.45
N SER A 41 -2.13 9.97 -3.48
CA SER A 41 -0.77 10.36 -3.75
C SER A 41 0.06 9.24 -4.38
N ALA A 42 1.05 9.63 -5.18
CA ALA A 42 2.06 8.72 -5.69
C ALA A 42 2.78 8.01 -4.53
N GLN A 43 3.17 6.75 -4.75
CA GLN A 43 3.82 5.91 -3.76
C GLN A 43 5.13 5.35 -4.32
N VAL A 44 6.13 5.25 -3.43
CA VAL A 44 7.42 4.64 -3.75
C VAL A 44 7.81 3.60 -2.70
N GLU A 45 8.63 2.67 -3.14
CA GLU A 45 9.31 1.68 -2.32
C GLU A 45 10.81 1.94 -2.36
N THR A 46 11.47 1.83 -1.19
CA THR A 46 12.93 1.84 -1.11
C THR A 46 13.42 0.42 -1.40
N LEU A 47 14.25 0.27 -2.44
CA LEU A 47 14.81 -1.02 -2.83
C LEU A 47 16.22 -1.18 -2.30
N GLU A 48 16.77 -2.39 -2.36
CA GLU A 48 18.16 -2.66 -1.97
C GLU A 48 19.18 -1.81 -2.76
N VAL A 49 20.26 -1.48 -2.06
CA VAL A 49 21.40 -0.76 -2.63
C VAL A 49 22.27 -1.71 -3.44
N GLU A 50 22.78 -1.24 -4.58
CA GLU A 50 23.66 -2.00 -5.48
C GLU A 50 25.00 -1.28 -5.67
N GLN A 51 25.98 -1.98 -6.26
CA GLN A 51 27.28 -1.41 -6.66
C GLN A 51 28.02 -0.66 -5.52
N ILE A 52 28.00 -1.26 -4.32
CA ILE A 52 28.64 -0.69 -3.13
C ILE A 52 30.16 -0.84 -3.23
N SER A 53 30.87 0.26 -2.97
CA SER A 53 32.31 0.30 -2.68
C SER A 53 32.55 1.21 -1.47
N ASP A 54 33.81 1.38 -1.07
CA ASP A 54 34.19 2.27 0.03
C ASP A 54 33.79 3.73 -0.22
N ILE A 55 33.65 4.14 -1.49
CA ILE A 55 33.39 5.53 -1.89
C ILE A 55 32.18 5.70 -2.82
N THR A 56 31.48 4.62 -3.17
CA THR A 56 30.31 4.66 -4.06
C THR A 56 29.18 3.76 -3.59
N ALA A 57 27.94 4.14 -3.93
CA ALA A 57 26.78 3.27 -3.79
C ALA A 57 25.68 3.70 -4.76
N VAL A 58 24.92 2.74 -5.30
CA VAL A 58 23.70 3.02 -6.09
C VAL A 58 22.48 2.70 -5.24
N CYS A 59 21.88 3.75 -4.68
CA CYS A 59 20.66 3.65 -3.89
C CYS A 59 19.44 3.62 -4.82
N LYS A 60 18.54 2.66 -4.64
CA LYS A 60 17.45 2.38 -5.57
C LYS A 60 16.07 2.57 -4.95
N GLY A 61 15.12 2.89 -5.81
CA GLY A 61 13.71 2.96 -5.47
C GLY A 61 12.84 2.52 -6.63
N LYS A 62 11.54 2.36 -6.35
CA LYS A 62 10.53 1.99 -7.34
C LYS A 62 9.25 2.77 -7.10
N ILE A 63 8.65 3.29 -8.15
CA ILE A 63 7.29 3.82 -8.11
C ILE A 63 6.34 2.63 -8.08
N THR A 64 5.60 2.47 -6.98
CA THR A 64 4.62 1.38 -6.81
C THR A 64 3.20 1.80 -7.20
N ASP A 65 2.91 3.10 -7.12
CA ASP A 65 1.69 3.71 -7.58
C ASP A 65 2.01 5.14 -8.09
N LYS A 66 1.47 5.51 -9.25
CA LYS A 66 1.69 6.85 -9.82
C LYS A 66 0.77 7.90 -9.20
N GLY A 67 -0.20 7.48 -8.38
CA GLY A 67 -1.24 8.37 -7.89
C GLY A 67 -2.19 8.80 -9.01
N THR A 68 -3.04 9.76 -8.69
CA THR A 68 -3.88 10.44 -9.69
C THR A 68 -3.31 11.78 -10.16
N GLY A 69 -2.28 12.30 -9.48
CA GLY A 69 -1.59 13.54 -9.82
C GLY A 69 -0.46 13.35 -10.83
N THR A 70 0.21 14.46 -11.17
CA THR A 70 1.47 14.41 -11.94
C THR A 70 2.63 14.38 -10.95
N ILE A 71 3.48 13.35 -11.03
CA ILE A 71 4.71 13.30 -10.24
C ILE A 71 5.64 14.43 -10.71
N SER A 72 5.94 15.36 -9.80
CA SER A 72 6.81 16.50 -10.05
C SER A 72 8.29 16.16 -9.84
N GLN A 73 8.60 15.34 -8.84
CA GLN A 73 9.95 14.93 -8.51
C GLN A 73 9.95 13.58 -7.77
N TYR A 74 11.05 12.83 -7.91
CA TYR A 74 11.32 11.62 -7.13
C TYR A 74 12.80 11.28 -7.19
N GLY A 75 13.26 10.53 -6.21
CA GLY A 75 14.66 10.16 -6.08
C GLY A 75 14.96 9.54 -4.73
N ILE A 76 16.17 9.77 -4.24
CA ILE A 76 16.66 9.22 -2.98
C ILE A 76 16.92 10.37 -1.99
N GLU A 77 16.45 10.21 -0.77
CA GLU A 77 16.92 10.99 0.37
C GLU A 77 18.05 10.24 1.06
N LEU A 78 19.19 10.90 1.27
CA LEU A 78 20.35 10.33 1.94
C LEU A 78 20.60 11.06 3.27
N ASP A 79 20.84 10.31 4.33
CA ASP A 79 21.22 10.81 5.65
C ASP A 79 22.63 10.33 5.99
N ASP A 80 23.53 11.30 6.11
CA ASP A 80 24.95 11.10 6.43
C ASP A 80 25.27 11.32 7.92
N GLY A 81 24.25 11.43 8.77
CA GLY A 81 24.34 11.82 10.17
C GLY A 81 23.82 13.22 10.46
N ASN A 82 23.59 14.06 9.44
CA ASN A 82 23.07 15.43 9.59
C ASN A 82 21.59 15.57 9.19
N GLY A 83 20.89 14.46 8.94
CA GLY A 83 19.52 14.44 8.46
C GLY A 83 19.41 14.13 6.98
N TYR A 84 18.18 13.94 6.51
CA TYR A 84 17.90 13.52 5.14
C TYR A 84 17.97 14.70 4.15
N GLU A 85 18.78 14.55 3.10
CA GLU A 85 18.87 15.48 1.97
C GLU A 85 18.31 14.84 0.69
N LYS A 86 17.51 15.58 -0.08
CA LYS A 86 16.88 15.09 -1.32
C LYS A 86 17.86 15.12 -2.50
N HIS A 87 18.03 13.98 -3.15
CA HIS A 87 18.75 13.82 -4.41
C HIS A 87 17.79 13.32 -5.50
N PRO A 88 17.51 14.12 -6.54
CA PRO A 88 16.70 13.67 -7.68
C PRO A 88 17.34 12.46 -8.37
N ARG A 89 16.50 11.56 -8.93
CA ARG A 89 17.00 10.39 -9.67
C ARG A 89 18.04 10.77 -10.73
N THR A 90 19.10 9.97 -10.85
CA THR A 90 20.07 10.05 -11.96
C THR A 90 19.97 8.85 -12.89
N ILE A 91 19.37 7.75 -12.42
CA ILE A 91 19.16 6.50 -13.15
C ILE A 91 17.66 6.19 -13.19
N SER A 92 17.16 5.70 -14.32
CA SER A 92 15.79 5.21 -14.42
C SER A 92 15.62 4.10 -15.46
N SER A 93 14.77 3.12 -15.13
CA SER A 93 14.38 2.04 -16.02
C SER A 93 12.98 1.55 -15.65
N GLY A 94 11.99 1.79 -16.53
CA GLY A 94 10.58 1.52 -16.21
C GLY A 94 10.13 2.29 -14.96
N ASP A 95 9.52 1.58 -14.02
CA ASP A 95 9.10 2.15 -12.73
C ASP A 95 10.24 2.15 -11.67
N HIS A 96 11.44 1.68 -12.02
CA HIS A 96 12.61 1.71 -11.14
C HIS A 96 13.44 2.98 -11.38
N PHE A 97 14.09 3.45 -10.32
CA PHE A 97 14.99 4.58 -10.35
C PHE A 97 16.11 4.42 -9.32
N GLY A 98 17.13 5.27 -9.44
CA GLY A 98 18.20 5.33 -8.46
C GLY A 98 19.02 6.60 -8.53
N VAL A 99 19.88 6.75 -7.53
CA VAL A 99 20.92 7.78 -7.45
C VAL A 99 22.24 7.08 -7.20
N GLU A 100 23.22 7.36 -8.04
CA GLU A 100 24.61 7.00 -7.80
C GLU A 100 25.23 8.07 -6.90
N PHE A 101 25.67 7.65 -5.72
CA PHE A 101 26.48 8.47 -4.83
C PHE A 101 27.96 8.14 -5.06
N VAL A 102 28.76 9.18 -5.20
CA VAL A 102 30.22 9.10 -5.35
C VAL A 102 30.89 9.98 -4.30
N GLY A 103 32.13 9.64 -3.93
CA GLY A 103 32.86 10.39 -2.91
C GLY A 103 32.31 10.20 -1.50
N LEU A 104 31.68 9.05 -1.23
CA LEU A 104 31.31 8.66 0.12
C LEU A 104 32.58 8.52 0.98
N ILE A 105 32.44 8.79 2.28
CA ILE A 105 33.55 8.65 3.22
C ILE A 105 33.63 7.17 3.61
N PRO A 106 34.79 6.50 3.45
CA PRO A 106 34.97 5.13 3.93
C PRO A 106 34.70 4.99 5.42
N ASP A 107 34.25 3.81 5.85
CA ASP A 107 33.92 3.49 7.25
C ASP A 107 32.83 4.41 7.88
N LYS A 108 32.05 5.10 7.05
CA LYS A 108 30.89 5.89 7.47
C LYS A 108 29.59 5.20 7.09
N THR A 109 28.66 5.13 8.05
CA THR A 109 27.32 4.60 7.82
C THR A 109 26.40 5.68 7.27
N TYR A 110 25.73 5.37 6.15
CA TYR A 110 24.69 6.19 5.56
C TYR A 110 23.34 5.47 5.65
N ARG A 111 22.24 6.24 5.72
CA ARG A 111 20.87 5.73 5.62
C ARG A 111 20.20 6.38 4.43
N TYR A 112 19.34 5.67 3.71
CA TYR A 112 18.59 6.26 2.61
C TYR A 112 17.15 5.80 2.58
N ARG A 113 16.31 6.58 1.90
CA ARG A 113 14.94 6.21 1.55
C ARG A 113 14.56 6.80 0.20
N ALA A 114 13.69 6.11 -0.52
CA ALA A 114 13.06 6.66 -1.72
C ALA A 114 12.05 7.76 -1.32
N TYR A 115 11.92 8.79 -2.15
CA TYR A 115 10.87 9.80 -2.03
C TYR A 115 10.19 10.05 -3.38
N VAL A 116 8.97 10.58 -3.30
CA VAL A 116 8.20 11.09 -4.44
C VAL A 116 7.43 12.33 -3.97
N ASP A 117 7.37 13.34 -4.83
CA ASP A 117 6.59 14.57 -4.64
C ASP A 117 5.63 14.71 -5.82
N ASP A 118 4.33 14.75 -5.54
CA ASP A 118 3.25 14.73 -6.52
C ASP A 118 2.38 15.99 -6.48
N GLY A 119 3.01 17.17 -6.47
CA GLY A 119 2.38 18.45 -6.77
C GLY A 119 1.50 19.02 -5.67
#